data_AF-A0A1V4HMD7-F1
#
_entry.id   AF-A0A1V4HMD7-F1
#
_cell.length_a   1.000
_cell.length_b   1.000
_cell.length_c   1.000
_cell.angle_alpha   90.00
_cell.angle_beta   90.00
_cell.angle_gamma   90.00
#
_symmetry.space_group_name_H-M   'P 1'
#
loop_
_entity.id
_entity.type
_entity.pdbx_description
1 polymer ?
#
loop_
_entity_poly.entity_id
_entity_poly.type
_entity_poly.pdbx_seq_one_letter_code
_entity_poly.pdbx_strand_id
1 'polypeptide(L)' 'MNRTNISYNDVPVVVNLIGTDLKLIPSLLSALKHNKITLGAIHNPPLQIDLFSSEALLYSDEGDKFRIPIF' A
#
# COMPACT_ATOMS: atom_id res chain seq x y z
N MET A 1 -4.61 -17.32 1.43
CA MET A 1 -4.13 -15.95 1.10
C MET A 1 -3.38 -15.41 2.29
N ASN A 2 -2.17 -14.88 2.08
CA ASN A 2 -1.34 -14.34 3.14
C ASN A 2 -1.61 -12.84 3.25
N ARG A 3 -1.88 -12.33 4.46
CA ARG A 3 -2.23 -10.92 4.70
C ARG A 3 -1.59 -10.43 5.99
N THR A 4 -1.35 -9.14 6.06
CA THR A 4 -0.86 -8.45 7.26
C THR A 4 -1.55 -7.11 7.41
N ASN A 5 -1.38 -6.47 8.57
CA ASN A 5 -1.85 -5.12 8.82
C ASN A 5 -0.65 -4.21 9.04
N ILE A 6 -0.72 -3.00 8.47
CA ILE A 6 0.22 -1.93 8.74
C ILE A 6 -0.52 -0.73 9.33
N SER A 7 0.18 0.13 10.04
CA SER A 7 -0.34 1.46 10.39
C SER A 7 0.12 2.45 9.32
N TYR A 8 -0.83 3.12 8.66
CA TYR A 8 -0.58 4.20 7.70
C TYR A 8 -1.38 5.42 8.12
N ASN A 9 -0.69 6.53 8.42
CA ASN A 9 -1.29 7.74 9.02
C ASN A 9 -2.16 7.43 10.26
N ASP A 10 -1.65 6.55 11.14
CA ASP A 10 -2.35 6.08 12.35
C ASP A 10 -3.65 5.30 12.10
N VAL A 11 -3.94 4.97 10.83
CA VAL A 11 -5.07 4.13 10.43
C VAL A 11 -4.56 2.73 10.09
N PRO A 12 -5.16 1.66 10.66
CA PRO A 12 -4.82 0.30 10.29
C PRO A 12 -5.28 0.02 8.84
N VAL A 13 -4.35 -0.40 8.00
CA VAL A 13 -4.62 -0.77 6.60
C VAL A 13 -4.25 -2.23 6.38
N VAL A 14 -5.17 -2.96 5.74
CA VAL A 14 -4.96 -4.37 5.38
C VAL A 14 -4.08 -4.44 4.14
N VAL A 15 -3.03 -5.25 4.20
CA VAL A 15 -2.12 -5.54 3.10
C VAL A 15 -2.24 -7.00 2.70
N ASN A 16 -2.70 -7.24 1.48
CA ASN A 16 -2.71 -8.57 0.87
C ASN A 16 -1.35 -8.85 0.22
N LEU A 17 -0.73 -9.97 0.55
CA LEU A 17 0.54 -10.38 -0.05
C LEU A 17 0.25 -11.26 -1.26
N ILE A 18 0.45 -10.74 -2.47
CA ILE A 18 0.13 -11.40 -3.72
C ILE A 18 1.43 -11.87 -4.39
N GLY A 19 1.71 -13.17 -4.33
CA GLY A 19 2.95 -13.75 -4.87
C GLY A 19 4.23 -13.24 -4.17
N THR A 20 4.08 -12.70 -2.96
CA THR A 20 5.16 -12.10 -2.17
C THR A 20 5.07 -12.47 -0.69
N ASP A 21 6.02 -12.01 0.12
CA ASP A 21 6.10 -12.26 1.55
C ASP A 21 6.27 -10.97 2.38
N LEU A 22 6.30 -11.12 3.70
CA LEU A 22 6.39 -10.01 4.66
C LEU A 22 7.70 -9.21 4.57
N LYS A 23 8.74 -9.71 3.89
CA LYS A 23 10.04 -9.02 3.77
C LYS A 23 9.94 -7.74 2.94
N LEU A 24 8.89 -7.59 2.12
CA LEU A 24 8.66 -6.37 1.33
C LEU A 24 7.85 -5.30 2.09
N ILE A 25 7.39 -5.57 3.31
CA ILE A 25 6.67 -4.57 4.12
C ILE A 25 7.52 -3.32 4.40
N PRO A 26 8.81 -3.41 4.76
CA PRO A 26 9.65 -2.23 4.90
C PRO A 26 9.74 -1.39 3.62
N SER A 27 9.85 -2.04 2.45
CA SER A 27 9.91 -1.35 1.17
C SER A 27 8.58 -0.69 0.82
N LEU A 28 7.45 -1.35 1.11
CA LEU A 28 6.12 -0.76 1.02
C LEU A 28 6.00 0.50 1.90
N LEU A 29 6.39 0.42 3.17
CA LEU A 29 6.34 1.58 4.08
C LEU A 29 7.23 2.74 3.60
N SER A 30 8.41 2.43 3.05
CA SER A 30 9.26 3.43 2.41
C SER A 30 8.56 4.06 1.20
N ALA A 31 7.97 3.27 0.32
CA ALA A 31 7.26 3.75 -0.86
C ALA A 31 6.06 4.63 -0.48
N LEU A 32 5.31 4.25 0.56
CA LEU A 32 4.20 5.03 1.10
C LEU A 32 4.64 6.37 1.72
N LYS A 33 5.91 6.51 2.10
CA LYS A 33 6.46 7.77 2.62
C LYS A 33 7.01 8.67 1.51
N HIS A 34 7.57 8.08 0.46
CA HIS A 34 8.28 8.79 -0.61
C HIS A 34 7.40 9.16 -1.81
N ASN A 35 6.36 8.37 -2.13
CA ASN A 35 5.46 8.63 -3.27
C ASN A 35 4.40 9.70 -2.96
N LYS A 36 4.83 10.85 -2.41
CA LYS A 36 3.95 11.93 -1.96
C LYS A 36 3.10 12.55 -3.08
N ILE A 37 3.53 12.45 -4.33
CA ILE A 37 2.79 12.97 -5.49
C ILE A 37 1.56 12.07 -5.74
N THR A 38 1.79 10.75 -5.88
CA THR A 38 0.71 9.77 -6.09
C THR A 38 -0.22 9.67 -4.89
N LEU A 39 0.31 9.81 -3.67
CA LEU A 39 -0.47 9.79 -2.44
C LEU A 39 -1.14 11.12 -2.13
N GLY A 40 -0.66 12.24 -2.69
CA GLY A 40 -1.31 13.54 -2.56
C GLY A 40 -2.66 13.61 -3.28
N ALA A 41 -2.87 12.74 -4.27
CA ALA A 41 -4.17 12.52 -4.91
C ALA A 41 -5.10 11.61 -4.09
N ILE A 42 -4.57 10.92 -3.08
CA ILE A 42 -5.33 10.06 -2.18
C ILE A 42 -5.78 10.93 -0.99
N HIS A 43 -7.03 11.38 -1.03
CA HIS A 43 -7.59 12.25 0.01
C HIS A 43 -7.81 11.49 1.34
N ASN A 44 -8.15 10.20 1.27
CA ASN A 44 -8.42 9.33 2.43
C ASN A 44 -7.43 8.15 2.48
N PRO A 45 -7.05 7.65 3.66
CA PRO A 45 -6.22 6.45 3.77
C PRO A 45 -6.78 5.28 2.94
N PRO A 46 -5.94 4.50 2.24
CA PRO A 46 -6.42 3.39 1.42
C PRO A 46 -7.12 2.35 2.28
N LEU A 47 -8.24 1.81 1.79
CA LEU A 47 -8.99 0.74 2.45
C LEU A 47 -8.19 -0.55 2.54
N GLN A 48 -7.44 -0.83 1.47
CA GLN A 48 -6.62 -2.02 1.34
C GLN A 48 -5.46 -1.76 0.37
N ILE A 49 -4.42 -2.58 0.51
CA ILE A 49 -3.25 -2.57 -0.36
C ILE A 49 -3.00 -3.99 -0.85
N ASP A 50 -2.83 -4.17 -2.15
CA ASP A 50 -2.27 -5.40 -2.69
C ASP A 50 -0.78 -5.19 -2.94
N LEU A 51 0.05 -5.95 -2.23
CA LEU A 51 1.50 -5.91 -2.34
C LEU A 51 1.98 -7.03 -3.27
N PHE A 52 2.68 -6.63 -4.33
CA PHE A 52 3.36 -7.52 -5.28
C PHE A 52 4.87 -7.46 -5.06
N SER A 53 5.63 -8.18 -5.86
CA SER A 53 7.10 -8.23 -5.73
C SER A 53 7.80 -6.92 -6.08
N SER A 54 7.20 -6.07 -6.92
CA SER A 54 7.81 -4.84 -7.44
C SER A 54 6.93 -3.59 -7.34
N GLU A 55 5.67 -3.77 -6.96
CA GLU A 55 4.70 -2.68 -6.85
C GLU A 55 3.63 -2.95 -5.80
N ALA A 56 2.87 -1.91 -5.46
CA ALA A 56 1.70 -1.99 -4.63
C ALA A 56 0.52 -1.29 -5.30
N LEU A 57 -0.67 -1.87 -5.17
CA LEU A 57 -1.93 -1.27 -5.58
C LEU A 57 -2.68 -0.80 -4.32
N LEU A 58 -2.97 0.49 -4.24
CA LEU A 58 -3.74 1.12 -3.19
C LEU A 58 -5.16 1.33 -3.70
N TYR A 59 -6.14 0.96 -2.88
CA TYR A 59 -7.55 1.12 -3.20
C TYR A 59 -8.14 2.21 -2.31
N SER A 60 -8.71 3.26 -2.91
CA SER A 60 -9.44 4.29 -2.16
C SER A 60 -10.87 3.82 -1.85
N ASP A 61 -11.50 4.50 -0.90
CA ASP A 61 -12.92 4.36 -0.60
C ASP A 61 -13.84 4.93 -1.70
N GLU A 62 -13.33 5.86 -2.50
CA GLU A 62 -14.02 6.43 -3.67
C GLU A 62 -14.00 5.51 -4.90
N GLY A 63 -13.29 4.37 -4.83
CA GLY A 63 -13.20 3.38 -5.90
C GLY A 63 -11.99 3.57 -6.84
N ASP A 64 -11.16 4.58 -6.59
CA ASP A 64 -9.92 4.80 -7.31
C ASP A 64 -8.85 3.77 -6.93
N LYS A 65 -7.93 3.57 -7.87
CA LYS A 65 -6.81 2.65 -7.71
C LYS A 65 -5.51 3.35 -8.08
N PHE A 66 -4.56 3.31 -7.16
CA PHE A 66 -3.26 3.93 -7.33
C PHE A 66 -2.19 2.86 -7.33
N ARG A 67 -1.27 2.95 -8.28
CA ARG A 67 -0.13 2.03 -8.39
C ARG A 67 1.12 2.77 -7.95
N ILE A 68 1.87 2.19 -7.02
CA ILE A 68 3.17 2.72 -6.59
C ILE A 68 4.26 1.65 -6.72
N PRO A 69 5.45 2.01 -7.19
CA PRO A 69 6.62 1.13 -7.09
C PRO A 69 7.08 0.99 -5.64
N ILE A 70 7.64 -0.18 -5.28
CA ILE A 70 8.14 -0.48 -3.92
C ILE A 70 9.65 -0.77 -3.85
N PHE A 71 10.42 -0.36 -4.86
CA PHE A 71 11.88 -0.54 -4.90
C PHE A 71 12.64 0.51 -4.09
#